data_AF-A0A087UWW5-F1
#
_entry.id   AF-A0A087UWW5-F1
#
_cell.length_a   1.000
_cell.length_b   1.000
_cell.length_c   1.000
_cell.angle_alpha   90.00
_cell.angle_beta   90.00
_cell.angle_gamma   90.00
#
_symmetry.space_group_name_H-M   'P 1'
#
loop_
_entity.id
_entity.type
_entity.pdbx_description
1 polymer ?
#
loop_
_entity_poly.entity_id
_entity_poly.type
_entity_poly.pdbx_seq_one_letter_code
_entity_poly.pdbx_strand_id
1 'polypeptide(L)'
;MLHTYLIGAKHEDPRIRSSSLSNLGEACIYLKFNIEGHWLQEILVCVLALLKTDKDLEVRRCAVMVITLLFRGIGNDLLKVLEKEIKSLYIQLKIVYSTEADDVLRLHSQLALEEINVVMKELLLTKLPLKKEIRILQ
;
A
#
# COMPACT_ATOMS: atom_id res chain seq x y z
N MET A 1 -17.76 11.12 0.97
CA MET A 1 -17.50 10.30 -0.24
C MET A 1 -16.74 9.02 0.09
N LEU A 2 -15.57 9.07 0.73
CA LEU A 2 -14.80 7.86 1.11
C LEU A 2 -15.63 6.81 1.86
N HIS A 3 -16.45 7.24 2.82
CA HIS A 3 -17.35 6.37 3.57
C HIS A 3 -18.29 5.53 2.68
N THR A 4 -18.83 6.11 1.60
CA THR A 4 -19.73 5.41 0.68
C THR A 4 -19.02 4.26 -0.04
N TYR A 5 -17.75 4.47 -0.43
CA TYR A 5 -16.96 3.42 -1.06
C TYR A 5 -16.60 2.31 -0.07
N LEU A 6 -16.33 2.64 1.20
CA LEU A 6 -16.08 1.64 2.25
C LEU A 6 -17.34 0.81 2.59
N ILE A 7 -18.53 1.39 2.47
CA ILE A 7 -19.80 0.65 2.55
C ILE A 7 -19.94 -0.28 1.35
N GLY A 8 -19.75 0.24 0.13
CA GLY A 8 -19.86 -0.54 -1.10
C GLY A 8 -18.85 -1.69 -1.18
N ALA A 9 -17.67 -1.54 -0.59
CA ALA A 9 -16.65 -2.58 -0.46
C ALA A 9 -17.07 -3.76 0.44
N LYS A 10 -18.19 -3.67 1.15
CA LYS A 10 -18.78 -4.74 1.98
C LYS A 10 -20.03 -5.35 1.35
N HIS A 11 -20.39 -4.95 0.14
CA HIS A 11 -21.60 -5.41 -0.54
C HIS A 11 -21.52 -6.90 -0.90
N GLU A 12 -22.66 -7.60 -0.96
CA GLU A 12 -22.72 -9.04 -1.29
C GLU A 12 -22.27 -9.31 -2.74
N ASP A 13 -22.66 -8.45 -3.68
CA ASP A 13 -22.25 -8.49 -5.08
C ASP A 13 -20.76 -8.07 -5.25
N PRO A 14 -19.88 -8.96 -5.75
CA PRO A 14 -18.47 -8.65 -6.01
C PRO A 14 -18.25 -7.53 -7.03
N ARG A 15 -19.17 -7.30 -7.97
CA ARG A 15 -19.08 -6.20 -8.95
C ARG A 15 -19.21 -4.85 -8.27
N ILE A 16 -20.08 -4.76 -7.27
CA ILE A 16 -20.25 -3.54 -6.47
C ILE A 16 -19.01 -3.32 -5.60
N ARG A 17 -18.44 -4.38 -5.00
CA ARG A 17 -17.20 -4.27 -4.22
C ARG A 17 -16.03 -3.79 -5.06
N SER A 18 -15.75 -4.44 -6.20
CA SER A 18 -14.65 -4.08 -7.11
C SER A 18 -14.80 -2.66 -7.69
N SER A 19 -16.01 -2.27 -8.09
CA SER A 19 -16.32 -0.90 -8.52
C SER A 19 -16.07 0.12 -7.40
N SER A 20 -16.51 -0.19 -6.18
CA SER A 20 -16.29 0.67 -5.02
C SER A 20 -14.80 0.84 -4.70
N LEU A 21 -14.01 -0.23 -4.79
CA LEU A 21 -12.56 -0.18 -4.61
C LEU A 21 -11.86 0.63 -5.69
N SER A 22 -12.28 0.48 -6.95
CA SER A 22 -11.72 1.25 -8.07
C SER A 22 -11.98 2.75 -7.87
N ASN A 23 -13.22 3.10 -7.54
CA ASN A 23 -13.61 4.48 -7.23
C ASN A 23 -12.89 5.02 -5.98
N LEU A 24 -12.65 4.17 -4.98
CA LEU A 24 -11.86 4.53 -3.80
C LEU A 24 -10.42 4.87 -4.18
N GLY A 25 -9.78 4.05 -5.02
CA GLY A 25 -8.44 4.31 -5.53
C GLY A 25 -8.36 5.64 -6.29
N GLU A 26 -9.33 5.90 -7.17
CA GLU A 26 -9.40 7.14 -7.93
C GLU A 26 -9.63 8.37 -7.02
N ALA A 27 -10.51 8.25 -6.02
CA ALA A 27 -10.74 9.29 -5.03
C ALA A 27 -9.46 9.62 -4.23
N CYS A 28 -8.68 8.61 -3.83
CA CYS A 28 -7.39 8.81 -3.17
C CYS A 28 -6.41 9.61 -4.04
N ILE A 29 -6.38 9.34 -5.35
CA ILE A 29 -5.57 10.10 -6.32
C ILE A 29 -6.03 11.56 -6.40
N TYR A 30 -7.34 11.82 -6.53
CA TYR A 30 -7.86 13.20 -6.59
C TYR A 30 -7.57 14.00 -5.32
N LEU A 31 -7.59 13.34 -4.17
CA LEU A 31 -7.22 13.95 -2.88
C LEU A 31 -5.71 14.14 -2.72
N LYS A 32 -4.90 13.77 -3.73
CA LYS A 32 -3.43 13.76 -3.67
C LYS A 32 -2.91 13.02 -2.44
N PHE A 33 -3.66 12.00 -2.01
CA PHE A 33 -3.35 11.21 -0.81
C PHE A 33 -3.26 12.02 0.49
N ASN A 34 -3.79 13.26 0.51
CA ASN A 34 -3.92 14.08 1.70
C ASN A 34 -5.16 13.66 2.50
N ILE A 35 -5.11 12.45 3.02
CA ILE A 35 -6.21 11.80 3.74
C ILE A 35 -5.89 11.90 5.25
N GLU A 36 -6.83 12.44 6.03
CA GLU A 36 -6.69 12.49 7.49
C GLU A 36 -6.48 11.09 8.08
N GLY A 37 -5.62 10.99 9.10
CA GLY A 37 -5.06 9.71 9.56
C GLY A 37 -6.09 8.61 9.87
N HIS A 38 -7.25 8.96 10.43
CA HIS A 38 -8.34 8.01 10.68
C HIS A 38 -8.86 7.34 9.39
N TRP A 39 -9.14 8.14 8.36
CA TRP A 39 -9.68 7.62 7.10
C TRP A 39 -8.66 6.75 6.37
N LEU A 40 -7.38 7.10 6.43
CA LEU A 40 -6.35 6.29 5.83
C LEU A 40 -6.23 4.91 6.51
N GLN A 41 -6.29 4.87 7.85
CA GLN A 41 -6.32 3.61 8.59
C GLN A 41 -7.55 2.76 8.22
N GLU A 42 -8.74 3.35 8.14
CA GLU A 42 -9.95 2.62 7.74
C GLU A 42 -9.82 2.03 6.32
N ILE A 43 -9.29 2.82 5.38
CA ILE A 43 -9.05 2.37 4.01
C ILE A 43 -8.09 1.18 4.02
N LEU A 44 -6.95 1.30 4.68
CA LEU A 44 -5.92 0.25 4.74
C LEU A 44 -6.47 -1.04 5.36
N VAL A 45 -7.19 -0.93 6.48
CA VAL A 45 -7.83 -2.09 7.12
C VAL A 45 -8.82 -2.76 6.16
N CYS A 46 -9.64 -1.98 5.46
CA CYS A 46 -10.62 -2.49 4.51
C CYS A 46 -9.96 -3.23 3.34
N VAL A 47 -8.99 -2.61 2.66
CA VAL A 47 -8.35 -3.21 1.47
C VAL A 47 -7.50 -4.42 1.83
N LEU A 48 -6.84 -4.44 3.00
CA LEU A 48 -6.09 -5.62 3.44
C LEU A 48 -6.99 -6.78 3.79
N ALA A 49 -8.13 -6.50 4.46
CA ALA A 49 -9.11 -7.53 4.74
C ALA A 49 -9.59 -8.16 3.43
N LEU A 50 -9.97 -7.34 2.44
CA LEU A 50 -10.44 -7.82 1.14
C LEU A 50 -9.38 -8.59 0.36
N LEU A 51 -8.13 -8.11 0.32
CA LEU A 51 -7.03 -8.82 -0.32
C LEU A 51 -6.83 -10.23 0.27
N LYS A 52 -7.01 -10.37 1.59
CA LYS A 52 -6.80 -11.61 2.33
C LYS A 52 -8.00 -12.56 2.30
N THR A 53 -9.23 -12.04 2.37
CA THR A 53 -10.41 -12.87 2.67
C THR A 53 -11.47 -12.89 1.57
N ASP A 54 -11.44 -11.97 0.61
CA ASP A 54 -12.43 -11.96 -0.45
C ASP A 54 -12.27 -13.20 -1.35
N LYS A 55 -13.38 -13.77 -1.78
CA LYS A 55 -13.41 -14.97 -2.62
C LYS A 55 -13.31 -14.60 -4.10
N ASP A 56 -13.67 -13.37 -4.45
CA ASP A 56 -13.67 -12.88 -5.81
C ASP A 56 -12.29 -12.34 -6.19
N LEU A 57 -11.71 -12.90 -7.25
CA LEU A 57 -10.37 -12.54 -7.70
C LEU A 57 -10.27 -11.06 -8.11
N GLU A 58 -11.31 -10.50 -8.74
CA GLU A 58 -11.29 -9.13 -9.21
C GLU A 58 -11.31 -8.15 -8.04
N VAL A 59 -12.09 -8.46 -6.99
CA VAL A 59 -12.08 -7.66 -5.75
C VAL A 59 -10.69 -7.65 -5.11
N ARG A 60 -10.01 -8.79 -5.06
CA ARG A 60 -8.63 -8.88 -4.54
C ARG A 60 -7.64 -8.09 -5.38
N ARG A 61 -7.77 -8.12 -6.72
CA ARG A 61 -6.96 -7.32 -7.65
C ARG A 61 -7.16 -5.83 -7.42
N CYS A 62 -8.40 -5.37 -7.31
CA CYS A 62 -8.70 -3.98 -6.97
C CYS A 62 -8.08 -3.60 -5.61
N ALA A 63 -8.17 -4.48 -4.61
CA ALA A 63 -7.64 -4.21 -3.28
C ALA A 63 -6.11 -4.01 -3.27
N VAL A 64 -5.35 -4.89 -3.92
CA VAL A 64 -3.89 -4.74 -4.01
C VAL A 64 -3.48 -3.53 -4.85
N MET A 65 -4.27 -3.20 -5.89
CA MET A 65 -4.05 -1.99 -6.68
C MET A 65 -4.22 -0.73 -5.82
N VAL A 66 -5.28 -0.65 -5.01
CA VAL A 66 -5.48 0.48 -4.09
C VAL A 66 -4.33 0.58 -3.08
N ILE A 67 -3.85 -0.54 -2.52
CA ILE A 67 -2.67 -0.54 -1.63
C ILE A 67 -1.45 0.05 -2.34
N THR A 68 -1.19 -0.39 -3.57
CA THR A 68 -0.06 0.10 -4.38
C THR A 68 -0.17 1.60 -4.62
N LEU A 69 -1.36 2.10 -4.98
CA LEU A 69 -1.63 3.51 -5.22
C LEU A 69 -1.42 4.35 -3.95
N LEU A 70 -1.92 3.88 -2.80
CA LEU A 70 -1.73 4.55 -1.52
C LEU A 70 -0.25 4.68 -1.18
N PHE A 71 0.54 3.62 -1.34
CA PHE A 71 1.95 3.65 -0.96
C PHE A 71 2.75 4.62 -1.84
N ARG A 72 2.53 4.57 -3.16
CA ARG A 72 3.10 5.52 -4.10
C ARG A 72 2.69 6.95 -3.81
N GLY A 73 1.42 7.14 -3.46
CA GLY A 73 0.83 8.43 -3.18
C GLY A 73 1.33 9.11 -1.91
N ILE A 74 1.52 8.33 -0.85
CA ILE A 74 2.07 8.80 0.43
C ILE A 74 3.58 9.07 0.31
N GLY A 75 4.30 8.25 -0.46
CA GLY A 75 5.73 8.44 -0.74
C GLY A 75 6.58 8.45 0.53
N ASN A 76 7.38 9.50 0.73
CA ASN A 76 8.39 9.54 1.80
C ASN A 76 7.79 9.52 3.22
N ASP A 77 6.53 9.92 3.38
CA ASP A 77 5.83 9.86 4.67
C ASP A 77 5.32 8.45 5.01
N LEU A 78 5.49 7.46 4.12
CA LEU A 78 4.92 6.12 4.25
C LEU A 78 5.29 5.44 5.57
N LEU A 79 6.58 5.50 5.95
CA LEU A 79 7.05 4.87 7.19
C LEU A 79 6.54 5.58 8.45
N LYS A 80 6.31 6.90 8.37
CA LYS A 80 5.75 7.69 9.48
C LYS A 80 4.26 7.41 9.65
N VAL A 81 3.55 7.32 8.54
CA VAL A 81 2.10 7.07 8.51
C VAL A 81 1.77 5.64 8.91
N LEU A 82 2.62 4.67 8.53
CA LEU A 82 2.41 3.24 8.76
C LEU A 82 3.33 2.67 9.86
N GLU A 83 3.84 3.50 10.77
CA GLU A 83 4.89 3.09 11.71
C GLU A 83 4.55 1.79 12.46
N LYS A 84 3.29 1.59 12.84
CA LYS A 84 2.84 0.42 13.62
C LYS A 84 2.50 -0.78 12.73
N GLU A 85 2.08 -0.54 11.49
CA GLU A 85 1.52 -1.54 10.58
C GLU A 85 2.49 -1.98 9.47
N ILE A 86 3.56 -1.22 9.22
CA ILE A 86 4.47 -1.41 8.06
C ILE A 86 5.03 -2.83 7.97
N LYS A 87 5.42 -3.42 9.10
CA LYS A 87 5.94 -4.79 9.14
C LYS A 87 4.90 -5.81 8.73
N SER A 88 3.67 -5.65 9.23
CA SER A 88 2.55 -6.55 8.91
C SER A 88 2.18 -6.45 7.44
N LEU A 89 2.12 -5.22 6.91
CA LEU A 89 1.86 -4.92 5.50
C LEU A 89 2.90 -5.55 4.57
N TYR A 90 4.19 -5.33 4.89
CA TYR A 90 5.29 -5.89 4.11
C TYR A 90 5.23 -7.43 4.06
N ILE A 91 5.00 -8.08 5.21
CA ILE A 91 4.89 -9.55 5.26
C ILE A 91 3.70 -10.04 4.44
N GLN A 92 2.53 -9.40 4.57
CA GLN A 92 1.34 -9.78 3.82
C GLN A 92 1.54 -9.66 2.31
N LEU A 93 2.10 -8.54 1.83
CA LEU A 93 2.40 -8.35 0.40
C LEU A 93 3.44 -9.37 -0.10
N LYS A 94 4.45 -9.69 0.71
CA LYS A 94 5.44 -10.72 0.37
C LYS A 94 4.80 -12.11 0.24
N ILE A 95 3.85 -12.45 1.11
CA ILE A 95 3.08 -13.69 1.02
C ILE A 95 2.33 -13.70 -0.31
N VAL A 96 1.51 -12.68 -0.58
CA VAL A 96 0.71 -12.56 -1.82
C VAL A 96 1.59 -12.71 -3.06
N TYR A 97 2.72 -12.00 -3.13
CA TYR A 97 3.67 -12.11 -4.24
C TYR A 97 4.21 -13.54 -4.46
N SER A 98 4.43 -14.29 -3.38
CA SER A 98 5.02 -15.63 -3.42
C SER A 98 4.02 -16.77 -3.60
N THR A 99 2.77 -16.59 -3.18
CA THR A 99 1.78 -17.68 -3.12
C THR A 99 0.67 -17.56 -4.15
N GLU A 100 0.36 -16.36 -4.63
CA GLU A 100 -0.68 -16.19 -5.65
C GLU A 100 -0.21 -16.65 -7.02
N ALA A 101 -1.09 -17.30 -7.76
CA ALA A 101 -0.86 -17.65 -9.16
C ALA A 101 -1.20 -16.49 -10.11
N ASP A 102 -2.05 -15.56 -9.68
CA ASP A 102 -2.52 -14.46 -10.52
C ASP A 102 -1.44 -13.39 -10.71
N ASP A 103 -1.10 -13.10 -11.97
CA ASP A 103 -0.02 -12.17 -12.30
C ASP A 103 -0.33 -10.73 -11.89
N VAL A 104 -1.61 -10.31 -11.89
CA VAL A 104 -2.01 -8.96 -11.46
C VAL A 104 -1.77 -8.81 -9.96
N LEU A 105 -2.19 -9.79 -9.16
CA LEU A 105 -1.90 -9.81 -7.72
C LEU A 105 -0.40 -9.79 -7.42
N ARG A 106 0.39 -10.58 -8.14
CA ARG A 106 1.84 -10.64 -7.96
C ARG A 106 2.51 -9.32 -8.34
N LEU A 107 2.16 -8.76 -9.51
CA LEU A 107 2.73 -7.52 -10.01
C LEU A 107 2.45 -6.36 -9.06
N HIS A 108 1.19 -6.14 -8.66
CA HIS A 108 0.86 -5.06 -7.74
C HIS A 108 1.47 -5.26 -6.36
N SER A 109 1.55 -6.51 -5.88
CA SER A 109 2.26 -6.80 -4.63
C SER A 109 3.75 -6.45 -4.71
N GLN A 110 4.40 -6.79 -5.82
CA GLN A 110 5.79 -6.43 -6.08
C GLN A 110 5.97 -4.91 -6.09
N LEU A 111 5.14 -4.17 -6.84
CA LEU A 111 5.20 -2.72 -6.90
C LEU A 111 5.03 -2.09 -5.51
N ALA A 112 4.05 -2.54 -4.73
CA ALA A 112 3.85 -2.05 -3.36
C ALA A 112 5.06 -2.34 -2.44
N LEU A 113 5.71 -3.50 -2.59
CA LEU A 113 6.95 -3.82 -1.88
C LEU A 113 8.12 -2.92 -2.30
N GLU A 114 8.21 -2.58 -3.59
CA GLU A 114 9.21 -1.66 -4.11
C GLU A 114 9.05 -0.25 -3.51
N GLU A 115 7.83 0.28 -3.42
CA GLU A 115 7.56 1.57 -2.76
C GLU A 115 8.04 1.57 -1.30
N ILE A 116 7.78 0.50 -0.54
CA ILE A 116 8.30 0.34 0.83
C ILE A 116 9.84 0.34 0.84
N ASN A 117 10.45 -0.43 -0.06
CA ASN A 117 11.90 -0.60 -0.12
C ASN A 117 12.62 0.70 -0.46
N VAL A 118 12.04 1.55 -1.32
CA VAL A 118 12.58 2.88 -1.64
C VAL A 118 12.69 3.73 -0.38
N VAL A 119 11.58 3.88 0.36
CA VAL A 119 11.55 4.72 1.57
C VAL A 119 12.43 4.15 2.69
N MET A 120 12.51 2.81 2.82
CA MET A 120 13.43 2.17 3.77
C MET A 120 14.90 2.43 3.43
N LYS A 121 15.29 2.35 2.15
CA LYS A 121 16.68 2.64 1.73
C LYS A 121 17.05 4.09 2.01
N GLU A 122 16.17 5.04 1.71
CA GLU A 122 16.39 6.45 2.00
C GLU A 122 16.60 6.69 3.50
N LEU A 123 15.78 6.08 4.36
CA LEU A 123 15.95 6.18 5.81
C LEU A 123 17.31 5.62 6.29
N LEU A 124 17.76 4.50 5.74
CA LEU A 124 19.04 3.88 6.10
C LEU A 124 20.24 4.74 5.63
N LEU A 125 20.18 5.28 4.41
CA LEU A 125 21.24 6.15 3.85
C LEU A 125 21.34 7.47 4.61
N THR A 126 20.22 8.06 5.01
CA THR A 126 20.19 9.32 5.76
C THR A 126 20.81 9.17 7.16
N LYS A 127 20.80 7.95 7.73
CA LYS A 127 21.41 7.62 9.03
C LYS A 127 22.91 7.28 8.96
N LEU A 128 23.50 7.13 7.78
CA LEU A 128 24.94 6.88 7.62
C LEU A 128 25.69 8.21 7.38
N PRO A 129 26.35 8.80 8.39
CA PRO A 129 27.27 9.89 8.12
C PRO A 129 28.42 9.35 7.28
N LEU A 130 28.52 9.78 6.03
CA LEU A 130 29.66 9.54 5.16
C LEU A 130 30.89 10.26 5.72
N LYS A 131 31.54 9.70 6.73
CA LYS A 131 32.87 10.10 7.16
C LYS A 131 33.87 9.64 6.10
N LYS A 132 34.12 10.48 5.10
CA LYS A 132 35.35 10.35 4.30
C LYS A 132 36.51 10.78 5.18
N GLU A 133 37.22 9.83 5.78
CA GLU A 133 38.54 10.09 6.35
C GLU A 133 39.50 10.36 5.19
N ILE A 134 39.76 11.63 4.90
CA ILE A 134 40.86 12.03 4.02
C ILE A 134 42.14 11.88 4.84
N ARG A 135 42.87 10.78 4.63
CA ARG A 135 44.24 10.64 5.16
C ARG A 135 45.20 11.35 4.21
N ILE A 136 45.74 12.48 4.65
CA ILE A 136 46.89 13.12 3.99
C ILE A 136 48.11 12.29 4.36
N LEU A 137 48.74 11.65 3.37
CA LEU A 137 50.02 10.98 3.54
C LEU A 137 51.11 12.07 3.60
N GLN A 138 51.82 12.16 4.72
CA GLN A 138 53.01 12.99 4.90
C GLN A 138 54.25 12.30 4.34
#